data_AF-A0A1Y4VUI4-F1
#
_entry.id   AF-A0A1Y4VUI4-F1
#
_cell.length_a   1.000
_cell.length_b   1.000
_cell.length_c   1.000
_cell.angle_alpha   90.00
_cell.angle_beta   90.00
_cell.angle_gamma   90.00
#
_symmetry.space_group_name_H-M   'P 1'
#
loop_
_entity.id
_entity.type
_entity.pdbx_description
1 polymer ?
#
loop_
_entity_poly.entity_id
_entity_poly.type
_entity_poly.pdbx_seq_one_letter_code
_entity_poly.pdbx_strand_id
1 'polypeptide(L)'
;MKNTFFMLFFSIAISFIACGDSGENDENLPAGNGNTEKPKDDESQDPVACSITPIGELNQGTPIINSHADVTKRSSLMMNYRMFVTMESSYPRYPRIKKMKNGDYILFYHNGSANNNIGRRCVYALSKDMKTWINKGEIFNSYDIIDSKGNKNIHCYANCDGLVLSNGDILAVASCRANSGYRDLPEDAGIELRRSTDNGVTWSEPVKIYQGVNWEPFLLELPTGELHCYFTDSSRTGLEGHDTDTGTAMVVSADGGKTWSPDFSSSPYYVLRMRWEKNGIVGYNHQMPSVVRLNDNKGLAAAVETNNSGYHISLCYSDKDEWEYLAADQEGPADSNNCVFSGMGPYLGQFPSGETVLSYESSSKYTLKIGDATARNFGSAYQPFSGGYWGSLCMIDSHTLVGTNVKVKEGPVQMAQFVLNHRIDAVKREVTVDGNNKEWANTDHALFVGGKSQAQGTLRCSYDDDNIYFLLEVLDRNLLASDYTSLYISPVGNNKLSKGACCIQITMNGLKNCEIYDASWKEAQLDAQVKTYVCNETNERLIDDYGYIAEIAIPRSKLTITSGQVLVNFSITKRNSLDAICDVASTSTARWIPVTGL
;
A
#
# COMPACT_ATOMS: atom_id res chain seq x y z
N MET A 1 -30.64 -6.68 -43.20
CA MET A 1 -29.75 -6.68 -44.37
C MET A 1 -28.69 -7.72 -44.15
N LYS A 2 -28.53 -8.62 -45.13
CA LYS A 2 -27.54 -9.71 -45.17
C LYS A 2 -26.13 -9.12 -45.10
N ASN A 3 -25.21 -9.76 -44.38
CA ASN A 3 -24.09 -10.42 -45.05
C ASN A 3 -23.26 -11.30 -44.12
N THR A 4 -22.85 -12.39 -44.74
CA THR A 4 -22.34 -13.64 -44.22
C THR A 4 -20.82 -13.58 -44.12
N PHE A 5 -20.28 -14.26 -43.10
CA PHE A 5 -18.87 -14.56 -42.90
C PHE A 5 -18.30 -15.44 -44.03
N PHE A 6 -17.05 -15.16 -44.45
CA PHE A 6 -16.20 -16.13 -45.16
C PHE A 6 -14.77 -16.04 -44.63
N MET A 7 -14.26 -17.17 -44.13
CA MET A 7 -12.86 -17.41 -43.75
C MET A 7 -11.98 -17.50 -45.01
N LEU A 8 -10.72 -17.06 -44.92
CA LEU A 8 -9.63 -17.67 -45.69
C LEU A 8 -8.28 -17.55 -44.94
N PHE A 9 -7.67 -18.71 -44.70
CA PHE A 9 -6.28 -18.90 -44.26
C PHE A 9 -5.31 -18.60 -45.42
N PHE A 10 -4.12 -18.06 -45.13
CA PHE A 10 -2.94 -18.29 -45.98
C PHE A 10 -1.64 -18.25 -45.15
N SER A 11 -0.90 -19.36 -45.19
CA SER A 11 0.48 -19.53 -44.75
C SER A 11 1.38 -19.57 -45.98
N ILE A 12 2.50 -18.85 -46.03
CA ILE A 12 3.60 -19.11 -46.99
C ILE A 12 4.95 -18.84 -46.31
N ALA A 13 5.88 -19.78 -46.52
CA ALA A 13 7.28 -19.76 -46.13
C ALA A 13 8.21 -19.80 -47.38
N ILE A 14 9.53 -19.68 -47.12
CA ILE A 14 10.72 -19.98 -47.96
C ILE A 14 11.02 -18.96 -49.11
N SER A 15 12.25 -18.54 -49.48
CA SER A 15 13.63 -19.05 -49.33
C SER A 15 14.71 -17.97 -49.55
N PHE A 16 15.93 -18.27 -49.07
CA PHE A 16 17.21 -17.62 -49.38
C PHE A 16 17.65 -17.77 -50.84
N ILE A 17 18.35 -16.77 -51.38
CA ILE A 17 19.28 -16.92 -52.51
C ILE A 17 20.55 -16.09 -52.22
N ALA A 18 21.69 -16.78 -52.25
CA ALA A 18 23.02 -16.21 -52.36
C ALA A 18 23.45 -16.21 -53.85
N CYS A 19 24.19 -15.19 -54.27
CA CYS A 19 25.04 -15.23 -55.46
C CYS A 19 26.37 -14.58 -55.11
N GLY A 20 27.45 -15.31 -55.31
CA GLY A 20 28.80 -14.78 -55.43
C GLY A 20 29.28 -14.87 -56.88
N ASP A 21 30.30 -14.08 -57.20
CA ASP A 21 31.36 -14.27 -58.23
C ASP A 21 32.17 -12.97 -58.28
N SER A 22 33.46 -12.84 -58.62
CA SER A 22 34.60 -13.73 -58.92
C SER A 22 35.83 -12.82 -59.19
N GLY A 23 37.05 -13.38 -59.19
CA GLY A 23 38.29 -12.80 -59.78
C GLY A 23 39.46 -12.60 -58.80
N GLU A 24 40.32 -13.61 -58.58
CA GLU A 24 41.62 -13.91 -59.28
C GLU A 24 42.80 -13.01 -58.85
N ASN A 25 43.78 -13.56 -58.08
CA ASN A 25 45.16 -13.99 -58.46
C ASN A 25 46.16 -12.79 -58.57
N ASP A 26 47.42 -12.77 -58.12
CA ASP A 26 48.41 -13.79 -57.74
C ASP A 26 49.60 -13.16 -56.97
N GLU A 27 50.28 -14.02 -56.18
CA GLU A 27 51.74 -14.11 -55.84
C GLU A 27 52.63 -12.90 -55.45
N ASN A 28 53.24 -12.95 -54.24
CA ASN A 28 54.66 -13.35 -53.99
C ASN A 28 55.17 -13.06 -52.55
N LEU A 29 55.95 -14.01 -52.01
CA LEU A 29 56.64 -14.09 -50.69
C LEU A 29 58.00 -13.31 -50.67
N PRO A 30 58.87 -13.40 -49.62
CA PRO A 30 58.77 -12.95 -48.22
C PRO A 30 60.01 -12.11 -47.75
N ALA A 31 60.04 -11.74 -46.46
CA ALA A 31 61.20 -11.50 -45.55
C ALA A 31 61.35 -10.09 -44.93
N GLY A 32 61.55 -10.05 -43.61
CA GLY A 32 62.14 -8.89 -42.91
C GLY A 32 61.72 -8.71 -41.45
N ASN A 33 62.60 -9.10 -40.52
CA ASN A 33 62.52 -8.90 -39.07
C ASN A 33 62.26 -7.45 -38.63
N GLY A 34 61.48 -7.27 -37.56
CA GLY A 34 61.38 -6.01 -36.82
C GLY A 34 60.62 -6.16 -35.50
N ASN A 35 61.35 -6.44 -34.41
CA ASN A 35 60.86 -6.35 -33.04
C ASN A 35 60.28 -4.95 -32.75
N THR A 36 59.01 -4.89 -32.37
CA THR A 36 58.49 -3.86 -31.45
C THR A 36 57.41 -4.50 -30.58
N GLU A 37 57.72 -4.70 -29.31
CA GLU A 37 56.72 -5.06 -28.29
C GLU A 37 55.67 -3.94 -28.23
N LYS A 38 54.41 -4.28 -28.54
CA LYS A 38 53.25 -3.47 -28.15
C LYS A 38 52.99 -3.67 -26.65
N PRO A 39 52.58 -2.62 -25.92
CA PRO A 39 52.14 -2.77 -24.53
C PRO A 39 51.00 -3.78 -24.48
N LYS A 40 50.98 -4.61 -23.42
CA LYS A 40 49.83 -5.46 -23.10
C LYS A 40 48.61 -4.56 -22.95
N ASP A 41 47.63 -4.76 -23.81
CA ASP A 41 46.30 -4.21 -23.65
C ASP A 41 45.80 -4.59 -22.25
N ASP A 42 45.36 -3.56 -21.53
CA ASP A 42 44.60 -3.65 -20.29
C ASP A 42 43.48 -4.67 -20.49
N GLU A 43 43.33 -5.59 -19.54
CA GLU A 43 42.21 -6.53 -19.54
C GLU A 43 40.93 -5.71 -19.68
N SER A 44 40.23 -5.91 -20.79
CA SER A 44 38.90 -5.35 -21.01
C SER A 44 38.02 -5.87 -19.87
N GLN A 45 37.82 -5.03 -18.84
CA GLN A 45 36.80 -5.27 -17.83
C GLN A 45 35.48 -5.45 -18.59
N ASP A 46 34.87 -6.62 -18.44
CA ASP A 46 33.51 -6.84 -18.89
C ASP A 46 32.66 -5.66 -18.40
N PRO A 47 31.83 -5.04 -19.26
CA PRO A 47 31.03 -3.89 -18.87
C PRO A 47 30.20 -4.28 -17.65
N VAL A 48 30.40 -3.57 -16.53
CA VAL A 48 29.69 -3.79 -15.28
C VAL A 48 28.19 -3.60 -15.55
N ALA A 49 27.46 -4.70 -15.73
CA ALA A 49 26.03 -4.69 -15.89
C ALA A 49 25.37 -4.47 -14.52
N CYS A 50 25.46 -3.25 -13.99
CA CYS A 50 24.84 -2.87 -12.73
C CYS A 50 23.44 -2.30 -13.01
N SER A 51 22.41 -2.88 -12.39
CA SER A 51 21.01 -2.45 -12.54
C SER A 51 20.44 -2.08 -11.18
N ILE A 52 19.77 -0.93 -11.09
CA ILE A 52 19.08 -0.52 -9.87
C ILE A 52 17.90 -1.45 -9.61
N THR A 53 17.85 -2.00 -8.40
CA THR A 53 16.75 -2.87 -7.95
C THR A 53 15.57 -2.01 -7.48
N PRO A 54 14.40 -2.05 -8.13
CA PRO A 54 13.23 -1.31 -7.68
C PRO A 54 12.75 -1.80 -6.32
N ILE A 55 12.17 -0.92 -5.49
CA ILE A 55 11.66 -1.29 -4.16
C ILE A 55 10.62 -2.42 -4.19
N GLY A 56 9.86 -2.56 -5.29
CA GLY A 56 8.90 -3.65 -5.46
C GLY A 56 9.53 -5.04 -5.65
N GLU A 57 10.83 -5.10 -5.92
CA GLU A 57 11.63 -6.34 -6.06
C GLU A 57 12.49 -6.61 -4.82
N LEU A 58 12.54 -5.70 -3.85
CA LEU A 58 13.25 -5.85 -2.57
C LEU A 58 12.31 -6.34 -1.47
N ASN A 59 12.85 -6.66 -0.30
CA ASN A 59 12.08 -7.17 0.85
C ASN A 59 11.33 -8.49 0.57
N GLN A 60 11.86 -9.33 -0.33
CA GLN A 60 11.23 -10.58 -0.77
C GLN A 60 11.46 -11.76 0.21
N GLY A 61 11.91 -11.46 1.43
CA GLY A 61 12.08 -12.45 2.49
C GLY A 61 10.73 -13.03 2.94
N THR A 62 10.76 -14.21 3.57
CA THR A 62 9.57 -14.79 4.18
C THR A 62 9.16 -13.92 5.38
N PRO A 63 7.93 -13.36 5.41
CA PRO A 63 7.51 -12.50 6.50
C PRO A 63 7.42 -13.28 7.81
N ILE A 64 7.93 -12.69 8.89
CA ILE A 64 7.80 -13.21 10.26
C ILE A 64 6.74 -12.39 10.99
N ILE A 65 5.70 -13.09 11.46
CA ILE A 65 4.58 -12.46 12.15
C ILE A 65 5.05 -11.74 13.42
N ASN A 66 4.60 -10.49 13.58
CA ASN A 66 4.89 -9.60 14.70
C ASN A 66 6.37 -9.39 15.01
N SER A 67 7.26 -9.63 14.05
CA SER A 67 8.71 -9.45 14.18
C SER A 67 9.12 -8.06 14.66
N HIS A 68 8.27 -7.04 14.44
CA HIS A 68 8.54 -5.63 14.74
C HIS A 68 7.62 -5.06 15.83
N ALA A 69 6.82 -5.90 16.51
CA ALA A 69 5.81 -5.46 17.46
C ALA A 69 6.35 -4.53 18.57
N ASP A 70 7.60 -4.74 18.99
CA ASP A 70 8.31 -3.97 20.02
C ASP A 70 8.85 -2.61 19.53
N VAL A 71 8.98 -2.42 18.21
CA VAL A 71 9.60 -1.24 17.59
C VAL A 71 8.71 -0.48 16.61
N THR A 72 7.44 -0.86 16.47
CA THR A 72 6.43 -0.19 15.59
C THR A 72 6.38 1.34 15.73
N LYS A 73 6.71 1.88 16.92
CA LYS A 73 6.81 3.33 17.17
C LYS A 73 7.90 4.04 16.36
N ARG A 74 8.81 3.32 15.70
CA ARG A 74 9.83 3.85 14.79
C ARG A 74 9.42 3.75 13.32
N SER A 75 8.46 2.87 12.99
CA SER A 75 8.06 2.58 11.62
C SER A 75 7.32 3.76 10.98
N SER A 76 7.57 4.04 9.71
CA SER A 76 6.93 5.10 8.92
C SER A 76 6.42 4.55 7.59
N LEU A 77 5.43 5.24 7.02
CA LEU A 77 4.93 4.98 5.68
C LEU A 77 5.39 6.10 4.78
N MET A 78 5.87 5.76 3.60
CA MET A 78 6.20 6.75 2.58
C MET A 78 5.50 6.41 1.27
N MET A 79 4.82 7.38 0.69
CA MET A 79 4.25 7.24 -0.64
C MET A 79 5.35 6.91 -1.65
N ASN A 80 5.08 5.98 -2.56
CA ASN A 80 5.92 5.75 -3.73
C ASN A 80 5.41 6.67 -4.85
N TYR A 81 6.05 7.83 -5.04
CA TYR A 81 5.60 8.85 -6.02
C TYR A 81 5.46 8.29 -7.44
N ARG A 82 6.36 7.39 -7.87
CA ARG A 82 6.29 6.78 -9.21
C ARG A 82 5.08 5.86 -9.40
N MET A 83 4.43 5.46 -8.31
CA MET A 83 3.22 4.64 -8.29
C MET A 83 1.97 5.45 -7.87
N PHE A 84 2.06 6.78 -7.84
CA PHE A 84 0.90 7.64 -7.73
C PHE A 84 0.21 7.77 -9.08
N VAL A 85 -1.09 7.44 -9.12
CA VAL A 85 -1.87 7.43 -10.34
C VAL A 85 -3.26 8.01 -10.09
N THR A 86 -3.84 8.54 -11.16
CA THR A 86 -5.24 8.99 -11.17
C THR A 86 -5.98 8.31 -12.29
N MET A 87 -7.16 7.75 -12.00
CA MET A 87 -8.04 7.15 -12.99
C MET A 87 -9.30 8.00 -13.16
N GLU A 88 -9.46 8.56 -14.35
CA GLU A 88 -10.64 9.34 -14.71
C GLU A 88 -11.91 8.50 -14.68
N SER A 89 -12.94 9.03 -14.05
CA SER A 89 -14.27 8.44 -14.05
C SER A 89 -15.32 9.51 -13.76
N SER A 90 -16.57 9.26 -14.15
CA SER A 90 -17.68 10.19 -13.93
C SER A 90 -18.20 10.08 -12.50
N TYR A 91 -17.91 11.10 -11.68
CA TYR A 91 -18.35 11.21 -10.28
C TYR A 91 -18.05 9.96 -9.44
N PRO A 92 -16.81 9.44 -9.43
CA PRO A 92 -16.48 8.29 -8.61
C PRO A 92 -16.59 8.64 -7.14
N ARG A 93 -17.04 7.65 -6.36
CA ARG A 93 -17.18 7.73 -4.91
C ARG A 93 -16.77 6.39 -4.30
N TYR A 94 -16.34 6.41 -3.04
CA TYR A 94 -16.13 5.19 -2.25
C TYR A 94 -15.21 4.12 -2.91
N PRO A 95 -13.99 4.49 -3.38
CA PRO A 95 -13.12 3.54 -4.08
C PRO A 95 -12.57 2.46 -3.14
N ARG A 96 -12.53 1.21 -3.62
CA ARG A 96 -12.02 0.03 -2.90
C ARG A 96 -11.14 -0.78 -3.83
N ILE A 97 -9.86 -0.94 -3.49
CA ILE A 97 -8.90 -1.69 -4.30
C ILE A 97 -8.54 -3.01 -3.62
N LYS A 98 -8.30 -4.05 -4.41
CA LYS A 98 -7.75 -5.34 -3.94
C LYS A 98 -6.67 -5.82 -4.90
N LYS A 99 -5.64 -6.48 -4.35
CA LYS A 99 -4.68 -7.27 -5.13
C LYS A 99 -5.23 -8.68 -5.28
N MET A 100 -5.38 -9.14 -6.51
CA MET A 100 -5.79 -10.50 -6.84
C MET A 100 -4.62 -11.47 -6.70
N LYS A 101 -4.93 -12.75 -6.50
CA LYS A 101 -3.92 -13.80 -6.28
C LYS A 101 -2.99 -14.00 -7.49
N ASN A 102 -3.45 -13.67 -8.69
CA ASN A 102 -2.65 -13.70 -9.91
C ASN A 102 -1.66 -12.51 -10.04
N GLY A 103 -1.65 -11.58 -9.07
CA GLY A 103 -0.79 -10.39 -9.06
C GLY A 103 -1.42 -9.13 -9.66
N ASP A 104 -2.54 -9.25 -10.36
CA ASP A 104 -3.29 -8.12 -10.91
C ASP A 104 -4.07 -7.39 -9.78
N TYR A 105 -4.67 -6.25 -10.13
CA TYR A 105 -5.42 -5.39 -9.24
C TYR A 105 -6.83 -5.17 -9.74
N ILE A 106 -7.77 -5.10 -8.81
CA ILE A 106 -9.18 -4.76 -9.07
C ILE A 106 -9.59 -3.57 -8.22
N LEU A 107 -10.27 -2.62 -8.83
CA LEU A 107 -10.79 -1.41 -8.17
C LEU A 107 -12.30 -1.37 -8.34
N PHE A 108 -13.02 -1.24 -7.24
CA PHE A 108 -14.46 -0.99 -7.18
C PHE A 108 -14.73 0.45 -6.78
N TYR A 109 -15.82 1.02 -7.26
CA TYR A 109 -16.35 2.30 -6.80
C TYR A 109 -17.83 2.40 -7.22
N HIS A 110 -18.58 3.32 -6.62
CA HIS A 110 -19.93 3.64 -7.08
C HIS A 110 -19.97 5.01 -7.77
N ASN A 111 -20.94 5.19 -8.68
CA ASN A 111 -21.13 6.47 -9.36
C ASN A 111 -22.13 7.35 -8.60
N GLY A 112 -21.68 8.56 -8.26
CA GLY A 112 -22.56 9.65 -7.84
C GLY A 112 -23.04 10.45 -9.03
N SER A 113 -23.34 11.73 -8.78
CA SER A 113 -23.65 12.75 -9.78
C SER A 113 -23.10 14.11 -9.32
N ALA A 114 -23.19 15.12 -10.19
CA ALA A 114 -22.76 16.49 -9.86
C ALA A 114 -23.38 17.02 -8.56
N ASN A 115 -24.63 16.64 -8.27
CA ASN A 115 -25.43 17.18 -7.17
C ASN A 115 -25.76 16.15 -6.09
N ASN A 116 -25.29 14.90 -6.22
CA ASN A 116 -25.62 13.83 -5.30
C ASN A 116 -24.47 12.83 -5.17
N ASN A 117 -24.02 12.57 -3.95
CA ASN A 117 -22.96 11.61 -3.65
C ASN A 117 -23.47 10.18 -3.45
N ILE A 118 -24.80 10.01 -3.41
CA ILE A 118 -25.44 8.72 -3.21
C ILE A 118 -25.24 7.87 -4.47
N GLY A 119 -24.73 6.65 -4.28
CA GLY A 119 -24.51 5.70 -5.36
C GLY A 119 -25.79 5.28 -6.06
N ARG A 120 -25.74 5.19 -7.39
CA ARG A 120 -26.80 4.59 -8.21
C ARG A 120 -26.43 3.20 -8.71
N ARG A 121 -25.16 3.03 -9.09
CA ARG A 121 -24.59 1.81 -9.66
C ARG A 121 -23.17 1.62 -9.12
N CYS A 122 -22.68 0.40 -9.17
CA CYS A 122 -21.29 0.10 -8.85
C CYS A 122 -20.57 -0.36 -10.10
N VAL A 123 -19.33 0.06 -10.24
CA VAL A 123 -18.47 -0.17 -11.39
C VAL A 123 -17.11 -0.69 -10.92
N TYR A 124 -16.39 -1.32 -11.83
CA TYR A 124 -15.06 -1.81 -11.52
C TYR A 124 -14.06 -1.63 -12.67
N ALA A 125 -12.78 -1.64 -12.32
CA ALA A 125 -11.66 -1.56 -13.25
C ALA A 125 -10.58 -2.57 -12.86
N LEU A 126 -9.79 -3.00 -13.84
CA LEU A 126 -8.68 -3.93 -13.67
C LEU A 126 -7.36 -3.26 -14.05
N SER A 127 -6.27 -3.67 -13.40
CA SER A 127 -4.91 -3.24 -13.72
C SER A 127 -3.93 -4.39 -13.51
N LYS A 128 -2.89 -4.47 -14.34
CA LYS A 128 -1.79 -5.43 -14.15
C LYS A 128 -0.62 -4.84 -13.36
N ASP A 129 -0.51 -3.52 -13.32
CA ASP A 129 0.71 -2.80 -12.95
C ASP A 129 0.44 -1.61 -12.01
N MET A 130 -0.79 -1.43 -11.56
CA MET A 130 -1.29 -0.25 -10.82
C MET A 130 -1.25 1.08 -11.58
N LYS A 131 -0.67 1.12 -12.79
CA LYS A 131 -0.47 2.32 -13.59
C LYS A 131 -1.53 2.48 -14.67
N THR A 132 -1.82 1.40 -15.37
CA THR A 132 -2.78 1.35 -16.46
C THR A 132 -4.05 0.64 -16.00
N TRP A 133 -5.18 1.32 -16.16
CA TRP A 133 -6.47 0.86 -15.67
C TRP A 133 -7.46 0.68 -16.82
N ILE A 134 -8.10 -0.48 -16.86
CA ILE A 134 -9.12 -0.83 -17.85
C ILE A 134 -10.46 -0.83 -17.15
N ASN A 135 -11.32 0.12 -17.49
CA ASN A 135 -12.69 0.16 -17.01
C ASN A 135 -13.48 -1.02 -17.59
N LYS A 136 -14.14 -1.80 -16.73
CA LYS A 136 -14.91 -2.99 -17.11
C LYS A 136 -16.43 -2.76 -17.09
N GLY A 137 -16.87 -1.57 -16.75
CA GLY A 137 -18.27 -1.19 -16.69
C GLY A 137 -18.92 -1.50 -15.35
N GLU A 138 -20.24 -1.65 -15.38
CA GLU A 138 -21.09 -1.83 -14.20
C GLU A 138 -21.06 -3.28 -13.73
N ILE A 139 -20.76 -3.48 -12.44
CA ILE A 139 -20.87 -4.77 -11.76
C ILE A 139 -22.23 -4.93 -11.09
N PHE A 140 -22.77 -3.83 -10.55
CA PHE A 140 -24.14 -3.76 -10.05
C PHE A 140 -24.86 -2.60 -10.74
N ASN A 141 -25.87 -2.90 -11.55
CA ASN A 141 -26.61 -1.92 -12.34
C ASN A 141 -28.01 -1.70 -11.76
N SER A 142 -28.46 -0.45 -11.72
CA SER A 142 -29.80 -0.06 -11.35
C SER A 142 -30.86 -0.50 -12.37
N TYR A 143 -32.05 -0.85 -11.92
CA TYR A 143 -33.20 -1.24 -12.76
C TYR A 143 -34.52 -0.76 -12.14
N ASP A 144 -35.55 -0.63 -12.98
CA ASP A 144 -36.88 -0.22 -12.53
C ASP A 144 -37.54 -1.35 -11.71
N ILE A 145 -38.21 -0.97 -10.62
CA ILE A 145 -38.94 -1.89 -9.73
C ILE A 145 -40.32 -1.33 -9.41
N ILE A 146 -41.19 -2.22 -8.91
CA ILE A 146 -42.32 -1.83 -8.07
C ILE A 146 -41.88 -2.11 -6.64
N ASP A 147 -41.85 -1.09 -5.80
CA ASP A 147 -41.42 -1.24 -4.41
C ASP A 147 -42.45 -2.01 -3.56
N SER A 148 -42.07 -2.39 -2.34
CA SER A 148 -42.90 -3.10 -1.37
C SER A 148 -44.24 -2.40 -1.04
N LYS A 149 -44.36 -1.10 -1.34
CA LYS A 149 -45.60 -0.32 -1.19
C LYS A 149 -46.42 -0.21 -2.49
N GLY A 150 -46.00 -0.88 -3.56
CA GLY A 150 -46.69 -0.92 -4.84
C GLY A 150 -46.40 0.26 -5.77
N ASN A 151 -45.42 1.12 -5.47
CA ASN A 151 -45.10 2.29 -6.27
C ASN A 151 -43.95 2.02 -7.26
N LYS A 152 -43.95 2.74 -8.38
CA LYS A 152 -42.81 2.73 -9.31
C LYS A 152 -41.59 3.34 -8.62
N ASN A 153 -40.48 2.61 -8.62
CA ASN A 153 -39.23 3.02 -8.01
C ASN A 153 -38.04 2.48 -8.83
N ILE A 154 -36.82 2.75 -8.37
CA ILE A 154 -35.59 2.28 -9.02
C ILE A 154 -34.75 1.57 -7.96
N HIS A 155 -34.30 0.36 -8.25
CA HIS A 155 -33.34 -0.34 -7.41
C HIS A 155 -31.93 0.18 -7.70
N CYS A 156 -31.21 0.61 -6.67
CA CYS A 156 -29.91 1.29 -6.75
C CYS A 156 -28.87 0.62 -5.86
N TYR A 157 -27.59 0.79 -6.19
CA TYR A 157 -26.47 0.21 -5.45
C TYR A 157 -25.47 1.27 -4.97
N ALA A 158 -24.84 1.03 -3.83
CA ALA A 158 -23.81 1.89 -3.26
C ALA A 158 -22.78 1.12 -2.42
N ASN A 159 -21.66 1.81 -2.14
CA ASN A 159 -20.62 1.38 -1.22
C ASN A 159 -20.05 -0.01 -1.53
N CYS A 160 -19.78 -0.29 -2.82
CA CYS A 160 -19.18 -1.56 -3.22
C CYS A 160 -17.79 -1.72 -2.60
N ASP A 161 -17.57 -2.83 -1.89
CA ASP A 161 -16.26 -3.32 -1.47
C ASP A 161 -16.05 -4.73 -2.01
N GLY A 162 -14.83 -5.25 -1.91
CA GLY A 162 -14.51 -6.60 -2.31
C GLY A 162 -13.52 -7.29 -1.39
N LEU A 163 -13.46 -8.61 -1.52
CA LEU A 163 -12.52 -9.47 -0.81
C LEU A 163 -11.98 -10.50 -1.79
N VAL A 164 -10.66 -10.65 -1.82
CA VAL A 164 -10.00 -11.75 -2.54
C VAL A 164 -9.81 -12.86 -1.53
N LEU A 165 -10.49 -13.99 -1.77
CA LEU A 165 -10.46 -15.14 -0.90
C LEU A 165 -9.14 -15.88 -1.00
N SER A 166 -8.82 -16.65 0.05
CA SER A 166 -7.66 -17.54 0.13
C SER A 166 -7.55 -18.51 -1.08
N ASN A 167 -8.69 -18.96 -1.60
CA ASN A 167 -8.76 -19.83 -2.78
C ASN A 167 -8.49 -19.09 -4.12
N GLY A 168 -8.49 -17.76 -4.13
CA GLY A 168 -8.28 -16.90 -5.29
C GLY A 168 -9.55 -16.30 -5.90
N ASP A 169 -10.74 -16.72 -5.45
CA ASP A 169 -11.99 -16.11 -5.89
C ASP A 169 -12.10 -14.67 -5.38
N ILE A 170 -12.94 -13.88 -6.04
CA ILE A 170 -13.23 -12.50 -5.66
C ILE A 170 -14.71 -12.39 -5.32
N LEU A 171 -15.00 -11.87 -4.14
CA LEU A 171 -16.33 -11.45 -3.74
C LEU A 171 -16.42 -9.93 -3.89
N ALA A 172 -17.50 -9.45 -4.52
CA ALA A 172 -17.87 -8.05 -4.54
C ALA A 172 -19.22 -7.91 -3.84
N VAL A 173 -19.33 -6.97 -2.90
CA VAL A 173 -20.52 -6.77 -2.08
C VAL A 173 -20.96 -5.31 -2.14
N ALA A 174 -22.26 -5.06 -2.22
CA ALA A 174 -22.80 -3.71 -2.28
C ALA A 174 -24.09 -3.59 -1.44
N SER A 175 -24.31 -2.41 -0.86
CA SER A 175 -25.61 -2.04 -0.32
C SER A 175 -26.56 -1.75 -1.47
N CYS A 176 -27.77 -2.30 -1.40
CA CYS A 176 -28.82 -2.10 -2.38
C CYS A 176 -30.06 -1.47 -1.73
N ARG A 177 -30.84 -0.71 -2.50
CA ARG A 177 -32.05 -0.03 -2.01
C ARG A 177 -32.99 0.44 -3.11
N ALA A 178 -34.26 0.63 -2.76
CA ALA A 178 -35.13 1.55 -3.48
C ALA A 178 -34.57 2.99 -3.44
N ASN A 179 -34.61 3.67 -4.58
CA ASN A 179 -34.04 5.01 -4.75
C ASN A 179 -34.78 6.07 -3.91
N SER A 180 -36.10 5.97 -3.85
CA SER A 180 -36.97 6.86 -3.08
C SER A 180 -37.56 6.11 -1.89
N GLY A 181 -37.69 6.78 -0.73
CA GLY A 181 -38.31 6.18 0.45
C GLY A 181 -37.44 5.15 1.20
N TYR A 182 -36.12 5.16 0.98
CA TYR A 182 -35.16 4.19 1.54
C TYR A 182 -35.45 3.79 2.99
N ARG A 183 -35.60 4.76 3.90
CA ARG A 183 -35.81 4.51 5.33
C ARG A 183 -37.15 3.83 5.67
N ASP A 184 -38.13 3.95 4.77
CA ASP A 184 -39.49 3.42 4.95
C ASP A 184 -39.75 2.15 4.13
N LEU A 185 -38.72 1.62 3.45
CA LEU A 185 -38.78 0.49 2.53
C LEU A 185 -37.69 -0.56 2.85
N PRO A 186 -37.67 -1.14 4.07
CA PRO A 186 -36.65 -2.11 4.47
C PRO A 186 -36.68 -3.39 3.63
N GLU A 187 -37.83 -3.77 3.08
CA GLU A 187 -37.95 -4.94 2.19
C GLU A 187 -37.28 -4.73 0.82
N ASP A 188 -37.11 -3.48 0.41
CA ASP A 188 -36.46 -3.08 -0.84
C ASP A 188 -35.00 -2.65 -0.64
N ALA A 189 -34.45 -2.85 0.56
CA ALA A 189 -33.08 -2.54 0.92
C ALA A 189 -32.33 -3.79 1.42
N GLY A 190 -31.00 -3.78 1.31
CA GLY A 190 -30.20 -4.90 1.78
C GLY A 190 -28.77 -4.92 1.27
N ILE A 191 -28.20 -6.12 1.25
CA ILE A 191 -26.85 -6.38 0.74
C ILE A 191 -26.91 -7.46 -0.31
N GLU A 192 -26.24 -7.20 -1.43
CA GLU A 192 -26.06 -8.17 -2.49
C GLU A 192 -24.59 -8.43 -2.76
N LEU A 193 -24.29 -9.67 -3.12
CA LEU A 193 -22.95 -10.17 -3.38
C LEU A 193 -22.87 -10.77 -4.78
N ARG A 194 -21.73 -10.58 -5.46
CA ARG A 194 -21.33 -11.30 -6.67
C ARG A 194 -19.99 -11.96 -6.48
N ARG A 195 -19.77 -13.09 -7.15
CA ARG A 195 -18.52 -13.84 -7.13
C ARG A 195 -17.89 -13.91 -8.51
N SER A 196 -16.57 -13.76 -8.58
CA SER A 196 -15.76 -14.12 -9.75
C SER A 196 -14.79 -15.23 -9.37
N THR A 197 -14.68 -16.23 -10.23
CA THR A 197 -13.73 -17.36 -10.12
C THR A 197 -12.66 -17.30 -11.21
N ASP A 198 -12.60 -16.19 -11.95
CA ASP A 198 -11.76 -16.01 -13.15
C ASP A 198 -11.06 -14.63 -13.16
N ASN A 199 -10.69 -14.14 -11.98
CA ASN A 199 -9.97 -12.87 -11.78
C ASN A 199 -10.71 -11.64 -12.32
N GLY A 200 -12.02 -11.58 -12.11
CA GLY A 200 -12.87 -10.44 -12.48
C GLY A 200 -13.21 -10.37 -13.97
N VAL A 201 -13.04 -11.46 -14.72
CA VAL A 201 -13.45 -11.52 -16.15
C VAL A 201 -14.96 -11.69 -16.25
N THR A 202 -15.55 -12.60 -15.47
CA THR A 202 -16.99 -12.80 -15.34
C THR A 202 -17.43 -12.78 -13.88
N TRP A 203 -18.72 -12.53 -13.67
CA TRP A 203 -19.34 -12.44 -12.35
C TRP A 203 -20.61 -13.28 -12.32
N SER A 204 -20.87 -13.92 -11.19
CA SER A 204 -22.13 -14.61 -10.93
C SER A 204 -23.32 -13.65 -10.96
N GLU A 205 -24.51 -14.22 -11.01
CA GLU A 205 -25.72 -13.48 -10.63
C GLU A 205 -25.62 -12.99 -9.17
N PRO A 206 -26.30 -11.88 -8.81
CA PRO A 206 -26.33 -11.39 -7.45
C PRO A 206 -26.99 -12.39 -6.50
N VAL A 207 -26.37 -12.56 -5.33
CA VAL A 207 -26.93 -13.28 -4.19
C VAL A 207 -27.30 -12.26 -3.12
N LYS A 208 -28.56 -12.27 -2.67
CA LYS A 208 -29.01 -11.42 -1.57
C LYS A 208 -28.63 -12.05 -0.24
N ILE A 209 -27.88 -11.33 0.59
CA ILE A 209 -27.32 -11.88 1.84
C ILE A 209 -27.89 -11.23 3.10
N TYR A 210 -28.56 -10.09 2.97
CA TYR A 210 -29.24 -9.39 4.06
C TYR A 210 -30.37 -8.52 3.51
N GLN A 211 -31.50 -8.44 4.22
CA GLN A 211 -32.63 -7.54 3.95
C GLN A 211 -32.79 -6.52 5.08
N GLY A 212 -32.88 -5.25 4.73
CA GLY A 212 -33.04 -4.15 5.66
C GLY A 212 -32.20 -2.93 5.28
N VAL A 213 -32.53 -1.78 5.87
CA VAL A 213 -31.80 -0.54 5.58
C VAL A 213 -30.41 -0.56 6.21
N ASN A 214 -29.39 -0.46 5.37
CA ASN A 214 -27.98 -0.52 5.73
C ASN A 214 -27.09 0.33 4.82
N TRP A 215 -25.85 0.54 5.26
CA TRP A 215 -24.79 1.09 4.41
C TRP A 215 -23.48 0.32 4.57
N GLU A 216 -22.57 0.52 3.61
CA GLU A 216 -21.12 0.28 3.77
C GLU A 216 -20.74 -1.14 4.20
N PRO A 217 -21.06 -2.16 3.38
CA PRO A 217 -20.62 -3.51 3.65
C PRO A 217 -19.08 -3.62 3.61
N PHE A 218 -18.53 -4.42 4.53
CA PHE A 218 -17.12 -4.76 4.64
C PHE A 218 -16.97 -6.27 4.86
N LEU A 219 -16.05 -6.91 4.14
CA LEU A 219 -15.83 -8.36 4.20
C LEU A 219 -14.50 -8.69 4.89
N LEU A 220 -14.51 -9.76 5.69
CA LEU A 220 -13.33 -10.39 6.28
C LEU A 220 -13.43 -11.91 6.09
N GLU A 221 -12.33 -12.55 5.70
CA GLU A 221 -12.17 -14.01 5.75
C GLU A 221 -11.28 -14.36 6.94
N LEU A 222 -11.76 -15.25 7.81
CA LEU A 222 -10.97 -15.84 8.88
C LEU A 222 -10.10 -16.97 8.33
N PRO A 223 -9.00 -17.36 9.02
CA PRO A 223 -8.17 -18.50 8.60
C PRO A 223 -8.92 -19.83 8.46
N THR A 224 -10.08 -19.97 9.12
CA THR A 224 -10.99 -21.12 9.00
C THR A 224 -11.72 -21.18 7.66
N GLY A 225 -11.71 -20.10 6.88
CA GLY A 225 -12.52 -19.92 5.67
C GLY A 225 -13.92 -19.34 5.95
N GLU A 226 -14.26 -19.09 7.22
CA GLU A 226 -15.49 -18.39 7.59
C GLU A 226 -15.41 -16.93 7.13
N LEU A 227 -16.50 -16.44 6.54
CA LEU A 227 -16.61 -15.06 6.06
C LEU A 227 -17.51 -14.26 6.97
N HIS A 228 -17.09 -13.05 7.31
CA HIS A 228 -17.89 -12.05 7.98
C HIS A 228 -18.23 -10.94 6.99
N CYS A 229 -19.51 -10.54 6.93
CA CYS A 229 -19.93 -9.32 6.26
C CYS A 229 -20.48 -8.36 7.32
N TYR A 230 -19.70 -7.32 7.63
CA TYR A 230 -20.08 -6.24 8.53
C TYR A 230 -20.72 -5.11 7.73
N PHE A 231 -21.64 -4.37 8.33
CA PHE A 231 -22.28 -3.21 7.71
C PHE A 231 -22.87 -2.26 8.74
N THR A 232 -23.10 -1.02 8.34
CA THR A 232 -23.85 -0.05 9.13
C THR A 232 -25.32 -0.45 9.18
N ASP A 233 -25.85 -0.78 10.36
CA ASP A 233 -27.30 -0.82 10.63
C ASP A 233 -27.83 0.61 10.65
N SER A 234 -28.87 0.88 9.86
CA SER A 234 -29.51 2.20 9.79
C SER A 234 -31.03 2.12 9.98
N SER A 235 -31.52 1.00 10.52
CA SER A 235 -32.96 0.68 10.68
C SER A 235 -33.75 1.71 11.46
N ARG A 236 -33.12 2.41 12.39
CA ARG A 236 -33.77 3.41 13.24
C ARG A 236 -33.59 4.84 12.77
N THR A 237 -32.81 5.09 11.71
CA THR A 237 -32.49 6.46 11.23
C THR A 237 -33.68 7.24 10.66
N GLY A 238 -34.82 6.59 10.43
CA GLY A 238 -36.06 7.24 9.97
C GLY A 238 -36.99 7.67 11.10
N LEU A 239 -36.71 7.28 12.34
CA LEU A 239 -37.55 7.60 13.49
C LEU A 239 -37.27 9.04 13.95
N GLU A 240 -38.31 9.72 14.45
CA GLU A 240 -38.20 11.10 14.92
C GLU A 240 -37.12 11.22 16.01
N GLY A 241 -36.09 12.05 15.75
CA GLY A 241 -34.97 12.28 16.67
C GLY A 241 -33.90 11.18 16.71
N HIS A 242 -33.99 10.17 15.85
CA HIS A 242 -33.02 9.08 15.69
C HIS A 242 -32.11 9.24 14.45
N ASP A 243 -31.92 10.46 13.94
CA ASP A 243 -31.16 10.72 12.70
C ASP A 243 -29.73 10.12 12.69
N THR A 244 -29.17 9.88 13.88
CA THR A 244 -27.83 9.30 14.10
C THR A 244 -27.88 7.96 14.84
N ASP A 245 -29.04 7.28 14.88
CA ASP A 245 -29.17 5.95 15.49
C ASP A 245 -28.69 4.89 14.51
N THR A 246 -27.40 4.60 14.59
CA THR A 246 -26.70 3.62 13.76
C THR A 246 -25.97 2.59 14.62
N GLY A 247 -25.28 1.67 13.99
CA GLY A 247 -24.42 0.70 14.66
C GLY A 247 -23.81 -0.25 13.64
N THR A 248 -22.96 -1.16 14.08
CA THR A 248 -22.45 -2.21 13.21
C THR A 248 -23.22 -3.49 13.48
N ALA A 249 -23.77 -4.04 12.40
CA ALA A 249 -24.32 -5.38 12.36
C ALA A 249 -23.54 -6.25 11.37
N MET A 250 -23.77 -7.56 11.41
CA MET A 250 -23.11 -8.50 10.52
C MET A 250 -23.97 -9.72 10.18
N VAL A 251 -23.59 -10.36 9.08
CA VAL A 251 -23.96 -11.74 8.70
C VAL A 251 -22.68 -12.54 8.47
N VAL A 252 -22.74 -13.86 8.67
CA VAL A 252 -21.59 -14.78 8.49
C VAL A 252 -21.87 -15.86 7.47
N SER A 253 -20.81 -16.44 6.90
CA SER A 253 -20.89 -17.61 6.02
C SER A 253 -19.81 -18.62 6.36
N ALA A 254 -20.22 -19.85 6.69
CA ALA A 254 -19.30 -20.95 7.01
C ALA A 254 -18.89 -21.78 5.77
N ASP A 255 -19.41 -21.45 4.58
CA ASP A 255 -19.23 -22.26 3.35
C ASP A 255 -18.64 -21.47 2.18
N GLY A 256 -17.89 -20.40 2.50
CA GLY A 256 -17.20 -19.57 1.52
C GLY A 256 -18.16 -18.69 0.72
N GLY A 257 -19.24 -18.21 1.35
CA GLY A 257 -20.17 -17.23 0.80
C GLY A 257 -21.33 -17.80 -0.01
N LYS A 258 -21.61 -19.11 0.08
CA LYS A 258 -22.72 -19.74 -0.64
C LYS A 258 -24.03 -19.60 0.13
N THR A 259 -23.99 -19.77 1.45
CA THR A 259 -25.10 -19.52 2.36
C THR A 259 -24.66 -18.56 3.46
N TRP A 260 -25.63 -17.84 4.03
CA TRP A 260 -25.38 -16.78 5.00
C TRP A 260 -26.32 -16.94 6.21
N SER A 261 -25.82 -16.57 7.38
CA SER A 261 -26.57 -16.58 8.63
C SER A 261 -26.40 -15.23 9.35
N PRO A 262 -27.47 -14.66 9.92
CA PRO A 262 -28.86 -15.15 9.91
C PRO A 262 -29.47 -15.19 8.50
N ASP A 263 -30.59 -15.90 8.33
CA ASP A 263 -31.26 -16.00 7.03
C ASP A 263 -31.63 -14.61 6.48
N PHE A 264 -31.72 -14.48 5.15
CA PHE A 264 -31.89 -13.20 4.43
C PHE A 264 -32.88 -12.19 5.04
N SER A 265 -34.05 -12.63 5.52
CA SER A 265 -35.10 -11.76 6.09
C SER A 265 -35.10 -11.72 7.63
N SER A 266 -34.10 -12.30 8.29
CA SER A 266 -33.97 -12.30 9.74
C SER A 266 -33.21 -11.06 10.23
N SER A 267 -33.37 -10.73 11.52
CA SER A 267 -32.52 -9.74 12.17
C SER A 267 -31.04 -10.15 12.06
N PRO A 268 -30.12 -9.20 11.78
CA PRO A 268 -28.71 -9.51 11.69
C PRO A 268 -28.11 -9.67 13.09
N TYR A 269 -26.86 -10.12 13.17
CA TYR A 269 -26.12 -10.07 14.42
C TYR A 269 -25.63 -8.64 14.68
N TYR A 270 -26.13 -8.00 15.74
CA TYR A 270 -25.60 -6.71 16.21
C TYR A 270 -24.29 -6.94 16.95
N VAL A 271 -23.24 -6.14 16.67
CA VAL A 271 -21.90 -6.44 17.21
C VAL A 271 -21.12 -5.24 17.77
N LEU A 272 -21.20 -4.06 17.14
CA LEU A 272 -20.49 -2.86 17.64
C LEU A 272 -21.47 -1.71 17.78
N ARG A 273 -21.72 -1.26 19.01
CA ARG A 273 -22.74 -0.26 19.36
C ARG A 273 -22.34 0.53 20.60
N MET A 274 -22.14 1.84 20.43
CA MET A 274 -22.02 2.77 21.56
C MET A 274 -23.36 3.47 21.81
N ARG A 275 -23.93 3.31 23.01
CA ARG A 275 -25.17 3.98 23.41
C ARG A 275 -24.97 5.50 23.49
N TRP A 276 -25.97 6.25 23.05
CA TRP A 276 -26.10 7.68 23.31
C TRP A 276 -27.53 8.01 23.75
N GLU A 277 -27.68 9.13 24.46
CA GLU A 277 -28.98 9.62 24.90
C GLU A 277 -29.08 11.13 24.70
N LYS A 278 -30.14 11.58 24.04
CA LYS A 278 -30.38 12.99 23.73
C LYS A 278 -31.87 13.29 23.74
N ASN A 279 -32.29 14.31 24.50
CA ASN A 279 -33.70 14.71 24.59
C ASN A 279 -34.66 13.56 24.97
N GLY A 280 -34.21 12.61 25.81
CA GLY A 280 -34.99 11.44 26.19
C GLY A 280 -35.05 10.32 25.15
N ILE A 281 -34.36 10.48 24.02
CA ILE A 281 -34.21 9.45 22.99
C ILE A 281 -32.91 8.69 23.22
N VAL A 282 -32.98 7.37 23.16
CA VAL A 282 -31.83 6.47 23.21
C VAL A 282 -31.56 5.94 21.82
N GLY A 283 -30.31 6.01 21.40
CA GLY A 283 -29.86 5.42 20.14
C GLY A 283 -28.43 4.92 20.24
N TYR A 284 -27.90 4.46 19.11
CA TYR A 284 -26.56 3.87 19.05
C TYR A 284 -25.70 4.52 17.96
N ASN A 285 -24.40 4.25 18.03
CA ASN A 285 -23.38 4.67 17.08
C ASN A 285 -22.49 3.46 16.71
N HIS A 286 -21.40 3.71 15.95
CA HIS A 286 -20.44 2.76 15.38
C HIS A 286 -20.81 2.32 13.96
N GLN A 287 -20.76 3.26 13.01
CA GLN A 287 -20.98 3.03 11.58
C GLN A 287 -19.67 2.88 10.80
N MET A 288 -19.75 2.63 9.49
CA MET A 288 -18.60 2.47 8.58
C MET A 288 -17.55 1.46 9.07
N PRO A 289 -17.92 0.21 9.38
CA PRO A 289 -17.01 -0.73 10.01
C PRO A 289 -15.86 -1.14 9.09
N SER A 290 -14.65 -1.22 9.67
CA SER A 290 -13.51 -1.91 9.07
C SER A 290 -12.82 -2.75 10.12
N VAL A 291 -12.66 -4.04 9.86
CA VAL A 291 -12.24 -5.04 10.84
C VAL A 291 -11.03 -5.80 10.34
N VAL A 292 -10.05 -6.00 11.22
CA VAL A 292 -8.92 -6.89 10.97
C VAL A 292 -8.88 -7.97 12.04
N ARG A 293 -8.46 -9.16 11.63
CA ARG A 293 -7.95 -10.16 12.56
C ARG A 293 -6.51 -9.81 12.90
N LEU A 294 -6.22 -9.61 14.17
CA LEU A 294 -4.87 -9.31 14.62
C LEU A 294 -3.96 -10.54 14.49
N ASN A 295 -2.72 -10.29 14.11
CA ASN A 295 -1.64 -11.28 14.09
C ASN A 295 -1.52 -12.07 15.40
N ASP A 296 -0.99 -13.30 15.33
CA ASP A 296 -0.78 -14.22 16.47
C ASP A 296 -2.06 -14.60 17.24
N ASN A 297 -3.19 -14.73 16.56
CA ASN A 297 -4.47 -15.13 17.16
C ASN A 297 -4.91 -14.20 18.30
N LYS A 298 -4.62 -12.90 18.18
CA LYS A 298 -4.98 -11.87 19.19
C LYS A 298 -6.41 -11.34 19.03
N GLY A 299 -7.25 -12.07 18.31
CA GLY A 299 -8.65 -11.74 18.06
C GLY A 299 -8.86 -10.64 17.03
N LEU A 300 -9.95 -9.88 17.18
CA LEU A 300 -10.40 -8.88 16.21
C LEU A 300 -10.19 -7.45 16.73
N ALA A 301 -9.80 -6.56 15.83
CA ALA A 301 -9.83 -5.12 16.04
C ALA A 301 -10.67 -4.45 14.95
N ALA A 302 -11.55 -3.55 15.35
CA ALA A 302 -12.40 -2.80 14.45
C ALA A 302 -12.16 -1.30 14.60
N ALA A 303 -12.14 -0.58 13.49
CA ALA A 303 -12.26 0.87 13.44
C ALA A 303 -13.64 1.23 12.91
N VAL A 304 -14.33 2.13 13.61
CA VAL A 304 -15.70 2.57 13.30
C VAL A 304 -15.82 4.08 13.43
N GLU A 305 -16.77 4.65 12.71
CA GLU A 305 -17.14 6.05 12.82
C GLU A 305 -18.23 6.25 13.87
N THR A 306 -18.10 7.30 14.66
CA THR A 306 -19.01 7.64 15.76
C THR A 306 -19.46 9.09 15.63
N ASN A 307 -20.77 9.30 15.53
CA ASN A 307 -21.37 10.63 15.55
C ASN A 307 -21.75 11.02 16.98
N ASN A 308 -20.89 11.80 17.62
CA ASN A 308 -21.11 12.30 18.96
C ASN A 308 -20.75 13.79 19.03
N SER A 309 -21.69 14.65 18.62
CA SER A 309 -21.45 16.10 18.48
C SER A 309 -20.32 16.43 17.49
N GLY A 310 -20.16 15.58 16.46
CA GLY A 310 -19.06 15.56 15.51
C GLY A 310 -18.71 14.11 15.15
N TYR A 311 -17.94 13.92 14.08
CA TYR A 311 -17.49 12.59 13.66
C TYR A 311 -16.13 12.25 14.29
N HIS A 312 -16.06 11.07 14.89
CA HIS A 312 -14.87 10.53 15.53
C HIS A 312 -14.59 9.11 15.07
N ILE A 313 -13.32 8.72 15.13
CA ILE A 313 -12.91 7.31 15.05
C ILE A 313 -13.01 6.69 16.45
N SER A 314 -13.67 5.55 16.53
CA SER A 314 -13.69 4.66 17.70
C SER A 314 -13.02 3.34 17.34
N LEU A 315 -12.46 2.67 18.33
CA LEU A 315 -11.79 1.38 18.17
C LEU A 315 -12.45 0.35 19.07
N CYS A 316 -12.81 -0.81 18.53
CA CYS A 316 -13.47 -1.90 19.27
C CYS A 316 -12.64 -3.18 19.16
N TYR A 317 -12.67 -4.02 20.19
CA TYR A 317 -11.81 -5.19 20.29
C TYR A 317 -12.57 -6.44 20.74
N SER A 318 -12.12 -7.58 20.24
CA SER A 318 -12.42 -8.91 20.76
C SER A 318 -11.12 -9.66 20.95
N ASP A 319 -10.98 -10.38 22.06
CA ASP A 319 -9.83 -11.27 22.31
C ASP A 319 -9.97 -12.61 21.58
N LYS A 320 -11.05 -12.80 20.82
CA LYS A 320 -11.33 -13.96 19.98
C LYS A 320 -11.52 -13.55 18.53
N ASP A 321 -11.57 -14.53 17.65
CA ASP A 321 -11.92 -14.37 16.23
C ASP A 321 -13.45 -14.20 16.00
N GLU A 322 -14.21 -13.87 17.06
CA GLU A 322 -15.67 -13.71 17.05
C GLU A 322 -16.06 -12.46 17.85
N TRP A 323 -17.26 -11.92 17.60
CA TRP A 323 -17.87 -10.88 18.43
C TRP A 323 -18.97 -11.47 19.30
N GLU A 324 -19.25 -10.84 20.44
CA GLU A 324 -20.51 -11.09 21.15
C GLU A 324 -21.68 -10.57 20.29
N TYR A 325 -22.71 -11.40 20.12
CA TYR A 325 -23.94 -10.99 19.46
C TYR A 325 -24.86 -10.29 20.46
N LEU A 326 -25.12 -9.02 20.19
CA LEU A 326 -25.84 -8.11 21.07
C LEU A 326 -27.34 -8.16 20.79
N ALA A 327 -28.15 -7.92 21.83
CA ALA A 327 -29.56 -7.59 21.63
C ALA A 327 -29.73 -6.24 20.89
N ALA A 328 -30.92 -6.02 20.34
CA ALA A 328 -31.26 -4.80 19.58
C ALA A 328 -31.21 -3.51 20.44
N ASP A 329 -31.15 -3.61 21.75
CA ASP A 329 -31.02 -2.54 22.73
C ASP A 329 -29.81 -2.71 23.67
N GLN A 330 -28.80 -3.48 23.25
CA GLN A 330 -27.57 -3.71 24.00
C GLN A 330 -26.39 -2.95 23.37
N GLU A 331 -25.58 -2.33 24.23
CA GLU A 331 -24.28 -1.73 23.86
C GLU A 331 -23.14 -2.76 23.94
N GLY A 332 -22.08 -2.53 23.16
CA GLY A 332 -20.91 -3.40 23.14
C GLY A 332 -19.99 -3.15 21.94
N PRO A 333 -18.83 -3.81 21.86
CA PRO A 333 -18.25 -4.67 22.90
C PRO A 333 -17.79 -3.85 24.11
N ALA A 334 -17.60 -4.50 25.25
CA ALA A 334 -17.12 -3.84 26.48
C ALA A 334 -15.68 -3.31 26.33
N ASP A 335 -14.84 -3.98 25.53
CA ASP A 335 -13.50 -3.51 25.18
C ASP A 335 -13.57 -2.61 23.96
N SER A 336 -13.82 -1.33 24.21
CA SER A 336 -13.77 -0.29 23.18
C SER A 336 -13.10 0.98 23.70
N ASN A 337 -12.51 1.73 22.77
CA ASN A 337 -12.03 3.08 22.98
C ASN A 337 -12.83 4.01 22.06
N ASN A 338 -13.86 4.64 22.62
CA ASN A 338 -14.80 5.43 21.85
C ASN A 338 -14.32 6.88 21.69
N CYS A 339 -14.57 7.46 20.52
CA CYS A 339 -14.22 8.83 20.16
C CYS A 339 -12.72 9.17 20.33
N VAL A 340 -11.82 8.25 20.00
CA VAL A 340 -10.36 8.36 20.21
C VAL A 340 -9.78 9.64 19.61
N PHE A 341 -10.24 10.02 18.42
CA PHE A 341 -9.90 11.29 17.77
C PHE A 341 -10.93 11.63 16.68
N SER A 342 -11.01 12.91 16.29
CA SER A 342 -11.87 13.36 15.19
C SER A 342 -11.46 12.73 13.86
N GLY A 343 -12.45 12.27 13.10
CA GLY A 343 -12.24 11.61 11.82
C GLY A 343 -13.47 10.86 11.36
N MET A 344 -13.50 10.48 10.09
CA MET A 344 -14.63 9.78 9.45
C MET A 344 -14.13 8.74 8.43
N GLY A 345 -14.99 7.78 8.07
CA GLY A 345 -14.73 6.75 7.06
C GLY A 345 -13.44 5.96 7.24
N PRO A 346 -13.29 5.20 8.35
CA PRO A 346 -12.09 4.43 8.61
C PRO A 346 -11.91 3.22 7.67
N TYR A 347 -10.65 2.81 7.49
CA TYR A 347 -10.26 1.51 6.94
C TYR A 347 -9.01 1.01 7.67
N LEU A 348 -8.99 -0.24 8.09
CA LEU A 348 -7.94 -0.82 8.94
C LEU A 348 -7.23 -1.98 8.22
N GLY A 349 -5.92 -2.07 8.38
CA GLY A 349 -5.08 -3.17 7.89
C GLY A 349 -3.93 -3.45 8.87
N GLN A 350 -3.25 -4.58 8.70
CA GLN A 350 -2.07 -4.92 9.50
C GLN A 350 -1.00 -5.57 8.62
N PHE A 351 0.25 -5.12 8.74
CA PHE A 351 1.40 -5.78 8.14
C PHE A 351 1.79 -7.03 8.94
N PRO A 352 2.36 -8.07 8.30
CA PRO A 352 2.89 -9.24 9.00
C PRO A 352 3.87 -8.86 10.11
N SER A 353 4.69 -7.83 9.91
CA SER A 353 5.66 -7.34 10.91
C SER A 353 5.03 -6.80 12.19
N GLY A 354 3.74 -6.47 12.18
CA GLY A 354 2.94 -6.10 13.34
C GLY A 354 2.32 -4.71 13.25
N GLU A 355 2.85 -3.81 12.43
CA GLU A 355 2.30 -2.47 12.26
C GLU A 355 0.86 -2.50 11.74
N THR A 356 -0.08 -1.96 12.51
CA THR A 356 -1.43 -1.71 12.01
C THR A 356 -1.46 -0.39 11.26
N VAL A 357 -2.31 -0.26 10.26
CA VAL A 357 -2.48 0.99 9.51
C VAL A 357 -3.96 1.34 9.44
N LEU A 358 -4.28 2.56 9.85
CA LEU A 358 -5.62 3.13 9.75
C LEU A 358 -5.60 4.24 8.69
N SER A 359 -6.44 4.10 7.67
CA SER A 359 -6.84 5.25 6.83
C SER A 359 -8.14 5.83 7.35
N TYR A 360 -8.29 7.15 7.28
CA TYR A 360 -9.52 7.86 7.61
C TYR A 360 -9.49 9.25 6.96
N GLU A 361 -10.61 9.94 6.97
CA GLU A 361 -10.67 11.34 6.55
C GLU A 361 -10.51 12.27 7.76
N SER A 362 -9.67 13.28 7.59
CA SER A 362 -9.54 14.41 8.52
C SER A 362 -9.34 15.69 7.72
N SER A 363 -10.14 16.72 8.03
CA SER A 363 -10.05 18.04 7.39
C SER A 363 -10.08 17.94 5.85
N SER A 364 -11.01 17.15 5.31
CA SER A 364 -11.19 16.92 3.87
C SER A 364 -10.00 16.28 3.15
N LYS A 365 -9.15 15.55 3.89
CA LYS A 365 -7.97 14.87 3.38
C LYS A 365 -7.94 13.42 3.83
N TYR A 366 -7.54 12.56 2.90
CA TYR A 366 -7.13 11.19 3.21
C TYR A 366 -5.93 11.21 4.14
N THR A 367 -6.07 10.53 5.26
CA THR A 367 -5.12 10.55 6.36
C THR A 367 -4.78 9.12 6.77
N LEU A 368 -3.50 8.83 6.96
CA LEU A 368 -2.97 7.57 7.44
C LEU A 368 -2.41 7.73 8.85
N LYS A 369 -2.57 6.70 9.68
CA LYS A 369 -1.85 6.52 10.95
C LYS A 369 -1.31 5.11 11.03
N ILE A 370 -0.08 4.95 11.50
CA ILE A 370 0.49 3.66 11.88
C ILE A 370 0.20 3.43 13.35
N GLY A 371 -0.21 2.23 13.71
CA GLY A 371 -0.40 1.78 15.07
C GLY A 371 0.45 0.57 15.44
N ASP A 372 0.40 0.22 16.72
CA ASP A 372 1.06 -0.95 17.26
C ASP A 372 0.39 -2.27 16.83
N ALA A 373 1.01 -3.40 17.19
CA ALA A 373 0.52 -4.74 16.86
C ALA A 373 -0.83 -5.12 17.50
N THR A 374 -1.39 -4.25 18.33
CA THR A 374 -2.68 -4.45 18.99
C THR A 374 -3.77 -3.50 18.49
N ALA A 375 -3.46 -2.63 17.52
CA ALA A 375 -4.34 -1.56 17.07
C ALA A 375 -4.85 -0.66 18.22
N ARG A 376 -4.09 -0.50 19.30
CA ARG A 376 -4.52 0.30 20.48
C ARG A 376 -3.89 1.68 20.50
N ASN A 377 -2.66 1.79 20.01
CA ASN A 377 -1.95 3.05 19.99
C ASN A 377 -1.59 3.42 18.55
N PHE A 378 -2.09 4.56 18.08
CA PHE A 378 -1.78 5.10 16.76
C PHE A 378 -0.93 6.36 16.87
N GLY A 379 0.12 6.44 16.05
CA GLY A 379 1.04 7.56 16.00
C GLY A 379 0.49 8.80 15.29
N SER A 380 1.42 9.65 14.83
CA SER A 380 1.10 10.88 14.11
C SER A 380 0.41 10.62 12.78
N ALA A 381 -0.44 11.56 12.37
CA ALA A 381 -1.12 11.53 11.09
C ALA A 381 -0.17 11.81 9.92
N TYR A 382 -0.38 11.14 8.80
CA TYR A 382 0.29 11.35 7.52
C TYR A 382 -0.74 11.59 6.43
N GLN A 383 -0.65 12.72 5.72
CA GLN A 383 -1.60 13.13 4.67
C GLN A 383 -0.89 13.20 3.32
N PRO A 384 -0.85 12.10 2.55
CA PRO A 384 -0.07 12.02 1.31
C PRO A 384 -0.75 12.69 0.11
N PHE A 385 -2.07 12.83 0.13
CA PHE A 385 -2.85 13.42 -0.95
C PHE A 385 -3.21 14.88 -0.64
N SER A 386 -3.39 15.68 -1.69
CA SER A 386 -3.82 17.09 -1.57
C SER A 386 -5.25 17.26 -1.05
N GLY A 387 -6.04 16.20 -1.04
CA GLY A 387 -7.42 16.14 -0.57
C GLY A 387 -7.93 14.71 -0.68
N GLY A 388 -9.17 14.49 -0.24
CA GLY A 388 -9.96 13.34 -0.66
C GLY A 388 -10.75 12.67 0.46
N TYR A 389 -11.77 11.93 0.05
CA TYR A 389 -12.87 11.45 0.88
C TYR A 389 -13.09 9.95 0.67
N TRP A 390 -13.71 9.31 1.65
CA TRP A 390 -14.17 7.91 1.61
C TRP A 390 -13.12 6.92 1.07
N GLY A 391 -11.86 7.20 1.41
CA GLY A 391 -10.75 6.38 0.96
C GLY A 391 -10.72 5.02 1.61
N SER A 392 -9.80 4.18 1.13
CA SER A 392 -9.52 2.87 1.72
C SER A 392 -8.05 2.54 1.57
N LEU A 393 -7.63 1.44 2.19
CA LEU A 393 -6.32 0.83 1.96
C LEU A 393 -6.45 -0.65 1.62
N CYS A 394 -5.42 -1.19 0.98
CA CYS A 394 -5.25 -2.62 0.77
C CYS A 394 -3.80 -2.99 1.08
N MET A 395 -3.59 -3.98 1.94
CA MET A 395 -2.28 -4.58 2.13
C MET A 395 -1.91 -5.35 0.85
N ILE A 396 -0.72 -5.14 0.30
CA ILE A 396 -0.30 -5.70 -1.00
C ILE A 396 0.72 -6.83 -0.81
N ASP A 397 1.62 -6.64 0.14
CA ASP A 397 2.64 -7.60 0.57
C ASP A 397 3.11 -7.24 2.00
N SER A 398 4.24 -7.81 2.42
CA SER A 398 4.79 -7.63 3.76
C SER A 398 5.29 -6.21 4.06
N HIS A 399 5.50 -5.36 3.05
CA HIS A 399 6.10 -4.03 3.19
C HIS A 399 5.38 -2.94 2.39
N THR A 400 4.39 -3.29 1.55
CA THR A 400 3.63 -2.31 0.79
C THR A 400 2.13 -2.40 1.00
N LEU A 401 1.49 -1.24 0.95
CA LEU A 401 0.05 -1.09 0.88
C LEU A 401 -0.32 -0.13 -0.25
N VAL A 402 -1.56 -0.16 -0.71
CA VAL A 402 -2.12 0.85 -1.60
C VAL A 402 -3.23 1.60 -0.88
N GLY A 403 -3.20 2.93 -0.95
CA GLY A 403 -4.30 3.79 -0.52
C GLY A 403 -5.08 4.33 -1.72
N THR A 404 -6.40 4.44 -1.58
CA THR A 404 -7.27 5.03 -2.60
C THR A 404 -8.18 6.10 -2.01
N ASN A 405 -8.56 7.09 -2.80
CA ASN A 405 -9.56 8.09 -2.43
C ASN A 405 -10.17 8.79 -3.66
N VAL A 406 -11.11 9.72 -3.43
CA VAL A 406 -11.70 10.57 -4.47
C VAL A 406 -11.71 12.04 -4.10
N LYS A 407 -11.61 12.92 -5.10
CA LYS A 407 -11.91 14.35 -4.96
C LYS A 407 -13.36 14.63 -5.33
N VAL A 408 -14.23 14.67 -4.32
CA VAL A 408 -15.71 14.66 -4.43
C VAL A 408 -16.29 15.68 -5.41
N LYS A 409 -15.65 16.84 -5.65
CA LYS A 409 -16.17 17.87 -6.56
C LYS A 409 -15.50 17.93 -7.94
N GLU A 410 -14.31 17.36 -8.11
CA GLU A 410 -13.41 17.78 -9.18
C GLU A 410 -12.83 16.67 -10.05
N GLY A 411 -12.76 15.42 -9.61
CA GLY A 411 -11.99 14.50 -10.45
C GLY A 411 -11.65 13.12 -9.87
N PRO A 412 -10.62 12.50 -10.45
CA PRO A 412 -10.44 11.06 -10.60
C PRO A 412 -10.37 10.29 -9.29
N VAL A 413 -10.48 8.96 -9.39
CA VAL A 413 -10.01 8.09 -8.31
C VAL A 413 -8.49 8.27 -8.21
N GLN A 414 -7.98 8.66 -7.05
CA GLN A 414 -6.54 8.72 -6.81
C GLN A 414 -6.10 7.47 -6.08
N MET A 415 -4.92 6.96 -6.46
CA MET A 415 -4.33 5.75 -5.90
C MET A 415 -2.83 5.97 -5.73
N ALA A 416 -2.26 5.48 -4.64
CA ALA A 416 -0.82 5.41 -4.48
C ALA A 416 -0.42 4.17 -3.72
N GLN A 417 0.73 3.60 -4.09
CA GLN A 417 1.44 2.65 -3.25
C GLN A 417 2.20 3.40 -2.15
N PHE A 418 2.30 2.77 -0.99
CA PHE A 418 3.05 3.22 0.17
C PHE A 418 3.97 2.11 0.62
N VAL A 419 5.21 2.46 0.95
CA VAL A 419 6.24 1.55 1.45
C VAL A 419 6.39 1.76 2.95
N LEU A 420 6.40 0.66 3.70
CA LEU A 420 6.69 0.61 5.12
C LEU A 420 8.21 0.64 5.33
N ASN A 421 8.69 1.71 5.96
CA ASN A 421 10.02 1.77 6.54
C ASN A 421 9.92 1.33 7.99
N HIS A 422 10.58 0.22 8.35
CA HIS A 422 10.69 -0.27 9.72
C HIS A 422 12.09 -0.86 9.95
N ARG A 423 12.35 -1.45 11.13
CA ARG A 423 13.67 -2.04 11.44
C ARG A 423 14.13 -2.95 10.29
N ILE A 424 15.41 -2.89 9.97
CA ILE A 424 16.02 -3.79 8.98
C ILE A 424 17.08 -4.64 9.66
N ASP A 425 17.28 -5.85 9.16
CA ASP A 425 18.34 -6.74 9.64
C ASP A 425 19.54 -6.62 8.71
N ALA A 426 20.72 -6.40 9.27
CA ALA A 426 21.97 -6.43 8.52
C ALA A 426 22.38 -7.87 8.28
N VAL A 427 22.74 -8.21 7.04
CA VAL A 427 23.15 -9.57 6.70
C VAL A 427 24.67 -9.70 6.77
N LYS A 428 25.16 -10.75 7.43
CA LYS A 428 26.60 -11.04 7.47
C LYS A 428 27.07 -11.53 6.11
N ARG A 429 27.98 -10.81 5.46
CA ARG A 429 28.65 -11.20 4.20
C ARG A 429 29.88 -10.33 3.94
N GLU A 430 30.79 -10.84 3.12
CA GLU A 430 31.86 -10.03 2.53
C GLU A 430 31.28 -9.26 1.33
N VAL A 431 31.54 -7.96 1.28
CA VAL A 431 31.11 -7.07 0.19
C VAL A 431 32.35 -6.43 -0.43
N THR A 432 32.48 -6.52 -1.76
CA THR A 432 33.50 -5.79 -2.50
C THR A 432 32.97 -4.39 -2.81
N VAL A 433 33.64 -3.34 -2.36
CA VAL A 433 33.18 -1.95 -2.62
C VAL A 433 33.54 -1.53 -4.06
N ASP A 434 32.82 -2.05 -5.04
CA ASP A 434 33.07 -1.83 -6.47
C ASP A 434 31.96 -1.03 -7.18
N GLY A 435 30.88 -0.71 -6.47
CA GLY A 435 29.74 0.05 -6.99
C GLY A 435 28.70 -0.82 -7.69
N ASN A 436 28.71 -2.13 -7.39
CA ASN A 436 27.78 -3.13 -7.90
C ASN A 436 26.80 -3.54 -6.79
N ASN A 437 25.73 -4.25 -7.15
CA ASN A 437 24.79 -4.84 -6.19
C ASN A 437 24.68 -6.36 -6.30
N LYS A 438 25.62 -7.02 -7.00
CA LYS A 438 25.58 -8.46 -7.29
C LYS A 438 25.62 -9.34 -6.03
N GLU A 439 26.32 -8.92 -4.99
CA GLU A 439 26.39 -9.59 -3.69
C GLU A 439 25.13 -9.37 -2.83
N TRP A 440 24.21 -8.51 -3.28
CA TRP A 440 23.04 -8.09 -2.51
C TRP A 440 21.79 -8.85 -2.94
N ALA A 441 21.12 -9.51 -2.00
CA ALA A 441 19.95 -10.32 -2.29
C ALA A 441 18.67 -9.50 -2.24
N ASN A 442 17.69 -9.85 -3.06
CA ASN A 442 16.35 -9.25 -3.02
C ASN A 442 15.57 -9.58 -1.74
N THR A 443 16.05 -10.58 -0.97
CA THR A 443 15.53 -10.91 0.36
C THR A 443 16.04 -9.98 1.46
N ASP A 444 17.09 -9.19 1.19
CA ASP A 444 17.63 -8.25 2.16
C ASP A 444 16.60 -7.17 2.47
N HIS A 445 16.52 -6.78 3.74
CA HIS A 445 15.62 -5.71 4.16
C HIS A 445 16.14 -4.36 3.64
N ALA A 446 15.23 -3.57 3.09
CA ALA A 446 15.51 -2.31 2.42
C ALA A 446 14.58 -1.21 2.92
N LEU A 447 15.17 -0.03 3.16
CA LEU A 447 14.46 1.21 3.40
C LEU A 447 14.23 1.95 2.09
N PHE A 448 13.25 2.86 2.08
CA PHE A 448 12.79 3.59 0.92
C PHE A 448 12.59 5.09 1.19
N VAL A 449 13.11 5.91 0.28
CA VAL A 449 12.82 7.35 0.17
C VAL A 449 12.36 7.65 -1.26
N GLY A 450 11.24 8.33 -1.45
CA GLY A 450 10.72 8.61 -2.80
C GLY A 450 9.29 9.14 -2.86
N GLY A 451 8.86 9.88 -1.84
CA GLY A 451 7.49 10.39 -1.70
C GLY A 451 7.26 11.76 -2.32
N LYS A 452 8.31 12.54 -2.60
CA LYS A 452 8.17 13.92 -3.10
C LYS A 452 8.29 14.10 -4.61
N SER A 453 8.97 13.20 -5.32
CA SER A 453 9.22 13.35 -6.75
C SER A 453 9.53 12.01 -7.41
N GLN A 454 9.79 12.01 -8.71
CA GLN A 454 10.26 10.81 -9.40
C GLN A 454 11.60 10.29 -8.85
N ALA A 455 12.42 11.11 -8.18
CA ALA A 455 13.63 10.59 -7.55
C ALA A 455 13.30 9.68 -6.37
N GLN A 456 13.91 8.50 -6.34
CA GLN A 456 13.72 7.48 -5.32
C GLN A 456 15.06 6.88 -4.93
N GLY A 457 15.12 6.30 -3.74
CA GLY A 457 16.32 5.72 -3.17
C GLY A 457 15.97 4.57 -2.26
N THR A 458 16.74 3.50 -2.36
CA THR A 458 16.71 2.38 -1.42
C THR A 458 17.99 2.37 -0.59
N LEU A 459 17.90 1.83 0.63
CA LEU A 459 19.05 1.63 1.52
C LEU A 459 18.98 0.22 2.11
N ARG A 460 20.02 -0.59 1.87
CA ARG A 460 20.22 -1.92 2.46
C ARG A 460 21.48 -1.91 3.34
N CYS A 461 21.56 -2.86 4.28
CA CYS A 461 22.72 -2.97 5.18
C CYS A 461 23.23 -4.41 5.27
N SER A 462 24.56 -4.55 5.28
CA SER A 462 25.29 -5.79 5.50
C SER A 462 26.49 -5.53 6.41
N TYR A 463 27.17 -6.57 6.88
CA TYR A 463 28.38 -6.40 7.69
C TYR A 463 29.32 -7.61 7.56
N ASP A 464 30.58 -7.39 7.89
CA ASP A 464 31.55 -8.45 8.20
C ASP A 464 32.23 -8.14 9.54
N ASP A 465 33.37 -8.79 9.81
CA ASP A 465 34.07 -8.62 11.08
C ASP A 465 34.75 -7.23 11.21
N ASP A 466 34.99 -6.55 10.10
CA ASP A 466 35.76 -5.29 10.03
C ASP A 466 34.90 -4.06 9.69
N ASN A 467 33.85 -4.22 8.89
CA ASN A 467 33.07 -3.16 8.27
C ASN A 467 31.55 -3.35 8.43
N ILE A 468 30.84 -2.22 8.41
CA ILE A 468 29.42 -2.17 8.09
C ILE A 468 29.30 -1.65 6.66
N TYR A 469 28.54 -2.37 5.86
CA TYR A 469 28.27 -2.05 4.47
C TYR A 469 26.88 -1.47 4.32
N PHE A 470 26.76 -0.47 3.46
CA PHE A 470 25.49 0.06 3.00
C PHE A 470 25.46 0.10 1.48
N LEU A 471 24.34 -0.35 0.93
CA LEU A 471 24.04 -0.21 -0.49
C LEU A 471 22.94 0.82 -0.66
N LEU A 472 23.22 1.82 -1.48
CA LEU A 472 22.29 2.83 -1.94
C LEU A 472 22.00 2.62 -3.41
N GLU A 473 20.72 2.59 -3.78
CA GLU A 473 20.33 2.55 -5.19
C GLU A 473 19.34 3.68 -5.44
N VAL A 474 19.72 4.63 -6.29
CA VAL A 474 18.97 5.86 -6.53
C VAL A 474 18.43 5.88 -7.94
N LEU A 475 17.11 5.81 -8.08
CA LEU A 475 16.41 6.01 -9.36
C LEU A 475 16.11 7.48 -9.56
N ASP A 476 16.58 8.06 -10.67
CA ASP A 476 16.34 9.46 -10.99
C ASP A 476 16.45 9.70 -12.49
N ARG A 477 15.37 10.16 -13.14
CA ARG A 477 15.37 10.44 -14.59
C ARG A 477 16.30 11.60 -15.00
N ASN A 478 16.85 12.37 -14.06
CA ASN A 478 17.72 13.52 -14.35
C ASN A 478 18.66 13.80 -13.17
N LEU A 479 19.80 13.12 -13.12
CA LEU A 479 20.84 13.36 -12.13
C LEU A 479 21.57 14.69 -12.37
N LEU A 480 21.80 15.44 -11.30
CA LEU A 480 22.69 16.59 -11.30
C LEU A 480 23.87 16.34 -10.36
N ALA A 481 25.02 16.94 -10.66
CA ALA A 481 26.19 16.87 -9.77
C ALA A 481 25.94 17.46 -8.36
N SER A 482 24.92 18.32 -8.22
CA SER A 482 24.49 18.88 -6.93
C SER A 482 23.47 18.01 -6.19
N ASP A 483 22.93 16.95 -6.82
CA ASP A 483 22.02 16.00 -6.18
C ASP A 483 22.85 15.01 -5.34
N TYR A 484 22.37 14.68 -4.14
CA TYR A 484 23.07 13.78 -3.23
C TYR A 484 22.11 13.05 -2.30
N THR A 485 22.53 11.89 -1.81
CA THR A 485 21.89 11.19 -0.70
C THR A 485 22.61 11.51 0.61
N SER A 486 21.94 11.29 1.74
CA SER A 486 22.56 11.33 3.05
C SER A 486 22.15 10.12 3.87
N LEU A 487 23.15 9.37 4.33
CA LEU A 487 23.03 8.27 5.26
C LEU A 487 23.43 8.79 6.64
N TYR A 488 22.47 8.88 7.54
CA TYR A 488 22.70 9.24 8.93
C TYR A 488 22.73 7.96 9.77
N ILE A 489 23.73 7.84 10.63
CA ILE A 489 23.90 6.71 11.56
C ILE A 489 24.07 7.28 12.95
N SER A 490 23.35 6.73 13.93
CA SER A 490 23.46 7.11 15.33
C SER A 490 23.54 5.87 16.21
N PRO A 491 24.27 5.93 17.33
CA PRO A 491 24.21 4.90 18.34
C PRO A 491 22.79 4.82 18.92
N VAL A 492 22.37 3.63 19.35
CA VAL A 492 21.12 3.47 20.09
C VAL A 492 21.26 4.13 21.46
N GLY A 493 20.30 4.97 21.83
CA GLY A 493 20.34 5.73 23.08
C GLY A 493 18.98 6.33 23.45
N ASN A 494 19.00 7.47 24.13
CA ASN A 494 17.79 8.11 24.70
C ASN A 494 16.97 8.92 23.67
N ASN A 495 16.83 8.42 22.44
CA ASN A 495 16.08 9.07 21.34
C ASN A 495 16.55 10.49 20.99
N LYS A 496 17.84 10.78 21.18
CA LYS A 496 18.47 12.05 20.79
C LYS A 496 19.79 11.77 20.09
N LEU A 497 20.17 12.64 19.15
CA LEU A 497 21.51 12.66 18.59
C LEU A 497 22.53 12.86 19.70
N SER A 498 23.60 12.07 19.64
CA SER A 498 24.70 12.11 20.60
C SER A 498 26.04 12.10 19.88
N LYS A 499 27.12 12.31 20.66
CA LYS A 499 28.47 11.96 20.19
C LYS A 499 28.47 10.52 19.70
N GLY A 500 29.14 10.28 18.56
CA GLY A 500 29.17 8.98 17.87
C GLY A 500 28.14 8.83 16.75
N ALA A 501 27.24 9.80 16.56
CA ALA A 501 26.44 9.86 15.33
C ALA A 501 27.26 10.45 14.18
N CYS A 502 27.05 9.94 12.97
CA CYS A 502 27.72 10.38 11.76
C CYS A 502 26.73 10.51 10.59
N CYS A 503 27.13 11.27 9.57
CA CYS A 503 26.40 11.45 8.32
C CYS A 503 27.38 11.28 7.17
N ILE A 504 27.01 10.49 6.17
CA ILE A 504 27.78 10.32 4.94
C ILE A 504 26.90 10.85 3.81
N GLN A 505 27.44 11.80 3.04
CA GLN A 505 26.79 12.35 1.85
C GLN A 505 27.41 11.76 0.60
N ILE A 506 26.59 11.24 -0.31
CA ILE A 506 27.03 10.54 -1.50
C ILE A 506 26.38 11.17 -2.73
N THR A 507 27.17 11.40 -3.77
CA THR A 507 26.70 11.85 -5.10
C THR A 507 26.93 10.73 -6.11
N MET A 508 26.43 10.89 -7.34
CA MET A 508 26.75 9.97 -8.44
C MET A 508 28.28 9.84 -8.71
N ASN A 509 29.08 10.81 -8.26
CA ASN A 509 30.54 10.86 -8.45
C ASN A 509 31.33 10.33 -7.23
N GLY A 510 30.66 9.75 -6.24
CA GLY A 510 31.29 9.20 -5.03
C GLY A 510 31.01 10.00 -3.77
N LEU A 511 31.88 9.84 -2.78
CA LEU A 511 31.79 10.51 -1.48
C LEU A 511 31.83 12.03 -1.66
N LYS A 512 30.82 12.71 -1.14
CA LYS A 512 30.74 14.18 -1.13
C LYS A 512 31.25 14.76 0.17
N ASN A 513 30.79 14.23 1.31
CA ASN A 513 31.14 14.72 2.63
C ASN A 513 30.91 13.65 3.70
N CYS A 514 31.66 13.74 4.79
CA CYS A 514 31.45 12.97 6.02
C CYS A 514 31.36 13.94 7.19
N GLU A 515 30.37 13.75 8.06
CA GLU A 515 30.16 14.57 9.24
C GLU A 515 30.00 13.71 10.48
N ILE A 516 30.41 14.23 11.63
CA ILE A 516 30.09 13.69 12.96
C ILE A 516 29.25 14.70 13.73
N TYR A 517 28.43 14.20 14.65
CA TYR A 517 27.64 15.04 15.52
C TYR A 517 28.35 15.30 16.85
N ASP A 518 28.62 16.58 17.13
CA ASP A 518 29.11 17.09 18.42
C ASP A 518 28.46 18.44 18.71
N ALA A 519 27.27 18.40 19.32
CA ALA A 519 26.31 19.51 19.48
C ALA A 519 25.78 20.10 18.16
N SER A 520 26.56 20.04 17.08
CA SER A 520 26.21 20.31 15.69
C SER A 520 26.92 19.29 14.79
N TRP A 521 26.45 19.17 13.54
CA TRP A 521 27.18 18.44 12.50
C TRP A 521 28.48 19.17 12.16
N LYS A 522 29.58 18.44 12.10
CA LYS A 522 30.93 18.95 11.79
C LYS A 522 31.60 17.98 10.82
N GLU A 523 32.27 18.52 9.81
CA GLU A 523 33.05 17.71 8.87
C GLU A 523 34.10 16.85 9.60
N ALA A 524 34.24 15.60 9.16
CA ALA A 524 35.12 14.62 9.75
C ALA A 524 35.57 13.56 8.73
N GLN A 525 36.63 12.83 9.06
CA GLN A 525 37.09 11.67 8.29
C GLN A 525 36.64 10.39 8.99
N LEU A 526 35.82 9.59 8.31
CA LEU A 526 35.29 8.31 8.81
C LEU A 526 36.03 7.11 8.24
N ASP A 527 37.05 7.32 7.41
CA ASP A 527 37.73 6.28 6.63
C ASP A 527 36.75 5.40 5.83
N ALA A 528 35.60 5.99 5.45
CA ALA A 528 34.58 5.31 4.68
C ALA A 528 35.03 5.17 3.23
N GLN A 529 34.95 3.95 2.69
CA GLN A 529 35.18 3.68 1.28
C GLN A 529 33.84 3.79 0.56
N VAL A 530 33.79 4.60 -0.50
CA VAL A 530 32.58 4.78 -1.30
C VAL A 530 32.91 4.59 -2.76
N LYS A 531 32.19 3.68 -3.42
CA LYS A 531 32.25 3.52 -4.87
C LYS A 531 30.87 3.68 -5.45
N THR A 532 30.79 4.44 -6.55
CA THR A 532 29.54 4.72 -7.24
C THR A 532 29.63 4.31 -8.70
N TYR A 533 28.47 3.96 -9.24
CA TYR A 533 28.30 3.63 -10.65
C TYR A 533 26.99 4.23 -11.17
N VAL A 534 27.03 4.88 -12.34
CA VAL A 534 25.83 5.44 -12.98
C VAL A 534 25.23 4.36 -13.86
N CYS A 535 24.03 3.92 -13.54
CA CYS A 535 23.31 2.92 -14.32
C CYS A 535 22.70 3.57 -15.57
N ASN A 536 22.77 2.89 -16.71
CA ASN A 536 22.22 3.35 -17.98
C ASN A 536 22.75 4.75 -18.39
N GLU A 537 24.08 4.90 -18.45
CA GLU A 537 24.76 6.20 -18.64
C GLU A 537 24.30 6.99 -19.88
N THR A 538 23.84 6.32 -20.94
CA THR A 538 23.36 7.00 -22.14
C THR A 538 22.01 7.69 -21.93
N ASN A 539 21.19 7.19 -20.99
CA ASN A 539 19.84 7.67 -20.65
C ASN A 539 18.96 7.97 -21.88
N GLU A 540 19.18 7.25 -22.99
CA GLU A 540 18.64 7.59 -24.31
C GLU A 540 17.10 7.58 -24.39
N ARG A 541 16.43 6.92 -23.43
CA ARG A 541 14.97 6.76 -23.41
C ARG A 541 14.27 7.41 -22.22
N LEU A 542 14.98 8.11 -21.32
CA LEU A 542 14.41 8.67 -20.07
C LEU A 542 13.56 7.64 -19.30
N ILE A 543 14.05 6.40 -19.26
CA ILE A 543 13.34 5.24 -18.72
C ILE A 543 13.49 5.13 -17.20
N ASP A 544 12.63 4.32 -16.59
CA ASP A 544 12.57 4.08 -15.13
C ASP A 544 13.72 3.18 -14.62
N ASP A 545 14.92 3.26 -15.21
CA ASP A 545 16.12 2.52 -14.80
C ASP A 545 17.40 3.39 -14.74
N TYR A 546 17.31 4.69 -15.06
CA TYR A 546 18.42 5.64 -14.96
C TYR A 546 18.61 6.12 -13.51
N GLY A 547 19.86 6.22 -13.09
CA GLY A 547 20.21 6.55 -11.72
C GLY A 547 21.65 6.18 -11.36
N TYR A 548 21.94 6.01 -10.08
CA TYR A 548 23.25 5.52 -9.63
C TYR A 548 23.13 4.56 -8.45
N ILE A 549 24.13 3.68 -8.35
CA ILE A 549 24.36 2.81 -7.22
C ILE A 549 25.56 3.32 -6.43
N ALA A 550 25.52 3.20 -5.11
CA ALA A 550 26.66 3.45 -4.24
C ALA A 550 26.83 2.33 -3.22
N GLU A 551 28.02 1.76 -3.17
CA GLU A 551 28.45 0.89 -2.10
C GLU A 551 29.34 1.65 -1.13
N ILE A 552 29.08 1.47 0.15
CA ILE A 552 29.74 2.18 1.23
C ILE A 552 30.24 1.16 2.23
N ALA A 553 31.54 1.14 2.52
CA ALA A 553 32.09 0.43 3.67
C ALA A 553 32.52 1.44 4.73
N ILE A 554 32.06 1.25 5.97
CA ILE A 554 32.46 2.04 7.13
C ILE A 554 33.14 1.09 8.11
N PRO A 555 34.39 1.34 8.52
CA PRO A 555 35.04 0.51 9.52
C PRO A 555 34.22 0.49 10.82
N ARG A 556 33.95 -0.70 11.35
CA ARG A 556 33.20 -0.89 12.60
C ARG A 556 33.82 -0.13 13.77
N SER A 557 35.15 -0.02 13.77
CA SER A 557 35.92 0.75 14.76
C SER A 557 35.58 2.25 14.80
N LYS A 558 34.92 2.79 13.76
CA LYS A 558 34.48 4.18 13.66
C LYS A 558 33.03 4.40 14.10
N LEU A 559 32.27 3.33 14.30
CA LEU A 559 30.86 3.37 14.68
C LEU A 559 30.68 2.89 16.11
N THR A 560 29.79 3.56 16.86
CA THR A 560 29.38 3.06 18.18
C THR A 560 28.15 2.17 18.03
N ILE A 561 28.40 0.87 17.94
CA ILE A 561 27.36 -0.17 17.85
C ILE A 561 26.93 -0.54 19.27
N THR A 562 25.64 -0.47 19.56
CA THR A 562 25.10 -0.74 20.91
C THR A 562 24.18 -1.96 20.87
N SER A 563 24.54 -3.01 21.59
CA SER A 563 23.80 -4.29 21.63
C SER A 563 23.54 -4.89 20.23
N GLY A 564 24.53 -4.78 19.33
CA GLY A 564 24.43 -5.25 17.95
C GLY A 564 23.49 -4.44 17.07
N GLN A 565 23.31 -3.14 17.39
CA GLN A 565 22.41 -2.26 16.68
C GLN A 565 22.96 -0.85 16.49
N VAL A 566 22.50 -0.20 15.42
CA VAL A 566 22.58 1.25 15.20
C VAL A 566 21.21 1.78 14.78
N LEU A 567 21.02 3.09 14.84
CA LEU A 567 19.85 3.78 14.28
C LEU A 567 20.26 4.46 12.97
N VAL A 568 19.41 4.40 11.95
CA VAL A 568 19.63 5.06 10.67
C VAL A 568 18.48 6.01 10.30
N ASN A 569 18.84 7.08 9.59
CA ASN A 569 17.91 7.89 8.81
C ASN A 569 18.50 8.03 7.40
N PHE A 570 17.63 8.13 6.41
CA PHE A 570 18.04 8.19 5.01
C PHE A 570 17.28 9.29 4.29
N SER A 571 17.97 10.01 3.41
CA SER A 571 17.39 11.10 2.64
C SER A 571 17.99 11.26 1.25
N ILE A 572 17.20 11.84 0.36
CA ILE A 572 17.59 12.28 -0.99
C ILE A 572 17.43 13.79 -1.06
N THR A 573 18.46 14.49 -1.49
CA THR A 573 18.40 15.92 -1.82
C THR A 573 18.50 16.08 -3.34
N LYS A 574 17.42 16.60 -3.93
CA LYS A 574 17.34 16.90 -5.37
C LYS A 574 17.05 18.38 -5.58
N ARG A 575 17.94 19.12 -6.25
CA ARG A 575 17.76 20.57 -6.53
C ARG A 575 17.30 21.38 -5.31
N ASN A 576 17.91 21.14 -4.15
CA ASN A 576 17.55 21.73 -2.84
C ASN A 576 16.19 21.28 -2.24
N SER A 577 15.48 20.35 -2.89
CA SER A 577 14.32 19.66 -2.29
C SER A 577 14.80 18.40 -1.59
N LEU A 578 14.58 18.33 -0.28
CA LEU A 578 14.91 17.18 0.55
C LEU A 578 13.69 16.26 0.70
N ASP A 579 13.87 14.96 0.50
CA ASP A 579 12.95 13.92 0.95
C ASP A 579 13.67 12.95 1.89
N ALA A 580 13.02 12.50 2.95
CA ALA A 580 13.67 11.71 4.01
C ALA A 580 12.68 10.82 4.77
N ILE A 581 13.16 9.72 5.35
CA ILE A 581 12.34 8.84 6.20
C ILE A 581 11.81 9.62 7.41
N CYS A 582 12.67 10.46 8.01
CA CYS A 582 12.36 11.36 9.12
C CYS A 582 12.99 12.73 8.90
N ASP A 583 12.45 13.75 9.59
CA ASP A 583 12.99 15.12 9.58
C ASP A 583 14.48 15.14 9.97
N VAL A 584 15.34 15.54 9.03
CA VAL A 584 16.80 15.59 9.21
C VAL A 584 17.26 16.80 10.01
N ALA A 585 16.41 17.82 10.18
CA ALA A 585 16.71 19.00 11.00
C ALA A 585 16.49 18.72 12.49
N SER A 586 15.74 17.66 12.82
CA SER A 586 15.48 17.26 14.19
C SER A 586 16.68 16.60 14.84
N THR A 587 16.97 16.94 16.10
CA THR A 587 17.92 16.21 16.93
C THR A 587 17.32 14.97 17.58
N SER A 588 16.03 14.70 17.37
CA SER A 588 15.34 13.51 17.87
C SER A 588 15.64 12.29 16.99
N THR A 589 16.12 11.22 17.60
CA THR A 589 16.28 9.90 16.94
C THR A 589 15.13 8.95 17.25
N ALA A 590 14.03 9.44 17.85
CA ALA A 590 12.88 8.62 18.25
C ALA A 590 12.23 7.85 17.10
N ARG A 591 12.37 8.35 15.87
CA ARG A 591 11.78 7.80 14.65
C ARG A 591 12.82 7.24 13.68
N TRP A 592 14.10 7.33 14.04
CA TRP A 592 15.16 6.70 13.25
C TRP A 592 15.00 5.19 13.32
N ILE A 593 15.30 4.53 12.21
CA ILE A 593 15.05 3.13 11.99
C ILE A 593 16.19 2.30 12.57
N PRO A 594 15.95 1.27 13.39
CA PRO A 594 17.02 0.41 13.86
C PRO A 594 17.53 -0.50 12.73
N VAL A 595 18.85 -0.68 12.69
CA VAL A 595 19.53 -1.73 11.95
C VAL A 595 20.05 -2.73 12.98
N THR A 596 19.69 -4.00 12.84
CA THR A 596 19.97 -5.04 13.84
C THR A 596 20.82 -6.17 13.30
N GLY A 597 21.43 -6.94 14.20
CA GLY A 597 22.27 -8.10 13.85
C GLY A 597 23.74 -7.76 13.61
N LEU A 598 24.18 -6.55 13.98
CA LEU A 598 25.54 -6.03 13.76
C LEU A 598 26.57 -6.51 14.77
#